data_AF-A0A2L2Z0K3-F1
#
_entry.id   AF-A0A2L2Z0K3-F1
#
_cell.length_a   1.000
_cell.length_b   1.000
_cell.length_c   1.000
_cell.angle_alpha   90.00
_cell.angle_beta   90.00
_cell.angle_gamma   90.00
#
_symmetry.space_group_name_H-M   'P 1'
#
loop_
_entity.id
_entity.type
_entity.pdbx_description
1 polymer ?
#
loop_
_entity_poly.entity_id
_entity_poly.type
_entity_poly.pdbx_seq_one_letter_code
_entity_poly.pdbx_strand_id
1 'polypeptide(L)' 'GSQAHTALGIIYDPSTGIYGPDFYVGLGRPGFTVADRRRNKGTVGAKHRQCIEEAMKWFQQMYDGIILPTK' A
#
# COMPACT_ATOMS: atom_id res chain seq x y z
N GLY A 1 -0.08 -11.72 -3.17
CA GLY A 1 -1.52 -11.88 -3.45
C GLY A 1 -2.10 -12.92 -2.51
N SER A 2 -3.37 -12.76 -2.15
CA SER A 2 -4.09 -13.80 -1.40
C SER A 2 -4.66 -14.84 -2.37
N GLN A 3 -4.59 -16.13 -2.05
CA GLN A 3 -5.09 -17.19 -2.93
C GLN A 3 -6.62 -17.24 -3.01
N ALA A 4 -7.32 -16.81 -1.97
CA ALA A 4 -8.77 -16.81 -1.91
C ALA A 4 -9.28 -15.67 -1.01
N HIS A 5 -10.28 -14.93 -1.48
CA HIS A 5 -10.95 -13.87 -0.72
C HIS A 5 -11.64 -14.40 0.55
N THR A 6 -12.05 -15.67 0.59
CA THR A 6 -12.63 -16.31 1.79
C THR A 6 -11.65 -16.39 2.95
N ALA A 7 -10.34 -16.47 2.66
CA ALA A 7 -9.29 -16.42 3.70
C ALA A 7 -9.17 -15.03 4.35
N LEU A 8 -9.78 -14.00 3.75
CA LEU A 8 -9.86 -12.65 4.28
C LEU A 8 -11.14 -12.41 5.10
N GLY A 9 -11.93 -13.47 5.35
CA GLY A 9 -13.18 -13.40 6.11
C GLY A 9 -14.40 -12.96 5.31
N ILE A 10 -14.28 -12.82 3.99
CA ILE A 10 -15.44 -12.56 3.11
C ILE A 10 -16.23 -13.85 2.96
N ILE A 11 -17.53 -13.79 3.24
CA ILE A 11 -18.45 -14.94 3.17
C ILE A 11 -18.51 -15.43 1.72
N TYR A 12 -18.47 -16.76 1.56
CA TYR A 12 -18.53 -17.40 0.25
C TYR A 12 -19.92 -17.22 -0.39
N ASP A 13 -19.96 -16.68 -1.61
CA ASP A 13 -21.13 -16.68 -2.48
C ASP A 13 -20.85 -17.56 -3.74
N PRO A 14 -21.62 -18.65 -3.94
CA PRO A 14 -21.47 -19.55 -5.09
C PRO A 14 -21.60 -18.88 -6.47
N SER A 15 -22.26 -17.72 -6.56
CA SER A 15 -22.44 -16.99 -7.82
C SER A 15 -21.17 -16.25 -8.26
N THR A 16 -20.35 -15.82 -7.30
CA THR A 16 -19.15 -15.01 -7.54
C THR A 16 -17.89 -15.88 -7.67
N GLY A 17 -17.88 -17.05 -7.04
CA GLY A 17 -16.76 -18.01 -7.09
C GLY A 17 -15.55 -17.58 -6.26
N ILE A 18 -14.51 -18.42 -6.22
CA ILE A 18 -13.28 -18.19 -5.43
C ILE A 18 -12.26 -17.41 -6.25
N TYR A 19 -12.14 -16.11 -5.98
CA TYR A 19 -11.08 -15.27 -6.53
C TYR A 19 -10.05 -14.88 -5.47
N GLY A 20 -8.80 -14.70 -5.90
CA GLY A 20 -7.68 -14.22 -5.08
C GLY A 20 -7.34 -12.77 -5.44
N PRO A 21 -7.66 -11.78 -4.59
CA PRO A 21 -7.33 -10.39 -4.89
C PRO A 21 -5.82 -10.09 -4.73
N ASP A 22 -5.33 -9.22 -5.61
CA ASP A 22 -4.05 -8.56 -5.49
C ASP A 22 -4.19 -7.23 -4.73
N PHE A 23 -3.28 -7.00 -3.80
CA PHE A 23 -3.27 -5.80 -2.96
C PHE A 23 -2.07 -4.94 -3.28
N TYR A 24 -2.31 -3.64 -3.39
CA TYR A 24 -1.28 -2.62 -3.42
C TYR A 24 -1.56 -1.58 -2.33
N VAL A 25 -0.52 -1.16 -1.63
CA VAL A 25 -0.61 -0.15 -0.58
C VAL A 25 0.26 1.05 -0.97
N GLY A 26 -0.37 2.22 -1.10
CA GLY A 26 0.32 3.48 -1.29
C GLY A 26 0.63 4.13 0.05
N LEU A 27 1.90 4.47 0.27
CA LEU A 27 2.32 5.24 1.44
C LEU A 27 2.47 6.72 1.04
N GLY A 28 2.07 7.62 1.93
CA GLY A 28 2.12 9.07 1.69
C GLY A 28 2.38 9.84 2.98
N ARG A 29 3.07 10.98 2.85
CA ARG A 29 3.26 11.94 3.95
C ARG A 29 2.17 13.01 3.90
N PRO A 30 1.76 13.59 5.04
CA PRO A 30 0.87 14.74 5.05
C PRO A 30 1.44 15.88 4.19
N GLY A 31 0.67 16.39 3.23
CA GLY A 31 1.11 17.44 2.30
C GLY A 31 1.35 16.96 0.86
N PHE A 32 1.24 15.66 0.57
CA PHE A 32 1.41 15.11 -0.78
C PHE A 32 0.37 15.65 -1.79
N THR A 33 -0.81 16.08 -1.31
CA THR A 33 -1.90 16.65 -2.10
C THR A 33 -1.55 17.95 -2.82
N VAL A 34 -0.41 18.58 -2.51
CA VAL A 34 0.08 19.79 -3.21
C VAL A 34 0.29 19.56 -4.71
N ALA A 35 0.61 18.33 -5.10
CA ALA A 35 0.77 17.95 -6.50
C ALA A 35 -0.55 17.62 -7.20
N ASP A 36 -1.63 17.34 -6.47
CA ASP A 36 -2.92 16.93 -7.06
C ASP A 36 -3.98 18.03 -7.00
N ARG A 37 -3.76 19.08 -6.19
CA ARG A 37 -4.73 20.16 -6.02
C ARG A 37 -4.98 20.96 -7.30
N ARG A 38 -6.25 21.35 -7.51
CA ARG A 38 -6.70 22.13 -8.68
C ARG A 38 -6.15 23.57 -8.69
N ARG A 39 -6.14 24.24 -7.53
CA ARG A 39 -5.67 25.63 -7.39
C ARG A 39 -4.30 25.66 -6.72
N ASN A 40 -3.43 26.56 -7.19
CA ASN A 40 -2.07 26.75 -6.69
C ASN A 40 -1.20 25.47 -6.75
N LYS A 41 -1.37 24.61 -7.76
CA LYS A 41 -0.59 23.36 -7.89
C LYS A 41 0.91 23.60 -7.68
N GLY A 42 1.54 22.79 -6.83
CA GLY A 42 2.97 22.88 -6.53
C GLY A 42 3.66 21.54 -6.73
N THR A 43 4.98 21.50 -6.54
CA THR A 43 5.77 20.27 -6.63
C THR A 43 6.02 19.70 -5.24
N VAL A 44 6.01 18.37 -5.12
CA VAL A 44 6.49 17.69 -3.91
C VAL A 44 8.01 17.69 -3.93
N GLY A 45 8.62 18.36 -2.95
CA GLY A 45 10.06 18.45 -2.79
C GLY A 45 10.71 17.08 -2.58
N ALA A 46 11.95 16.91 -3.04
CA ALA A 46 12.65 15.61 -3.03
C ALA A 46 12.72 14.97 -1.64
N LYS A 47 13.04 15.75 -0.61
CA LYS A 47 13.10 15.28 0.80
C LYS A 47 11.74 14.85 1.37
N HIS A 48 10.63 15.27 0.75
CA HIS A 48 9.28 14.92 1.19
C HIS A 48 8.75 13.67 0.49
N ARG A 49 9.38 13.25 -0.62
CA ARG A 49 9.06 11.99 -1.28
C ARG A 49 9.55 10.84 -0.41
N GLN A 50 8.79 9.75 -0.36
CA GLN A 50 9.18 8.57 0.38
C GLN A 50 10.11 7.71 -0.47
N CYS A 51 11.17 7.21 0.15
CA CYS A 51 12.06 6.22 -0.44
C CYS A 51 11.60 4.80 -0.09
N ILE A 52 12.01 3.83 -0.90
CA ILE A 52 11.69 2.41 -0.69
C ILE A 52 12.19 1.94 0.69
N GLU A 53 13.39 2.35 1.11
CA GLU A 53 13.97 2.01 2.41
C GLU A 53 13.13 2.52 3.58
N GLU A 54 12.59 3.75 3.48
CA GLU A 54 11.73 4.32 4.51
C GLU A 54 10.40 3.57 4.60
N ALA A 55 9.85 3.15 3.46
CA ALA A 55 8.63 2.34 3.39
C ALA A 55 8.84 0.95 4.02
N MET A 56 9.97 0.30 3.74
CA MET A 56 10.35 -0.98 4.34
C MET A 56 10.49 -0.87 5.86
N LYS A 57 11.18 0.16 6.35
CA LYS A 57 11.34 0.42 7.78
C LYS A 57 10.00 0.69 8.46
N TRP A 58 9.12 1.48 7.83
CA TRP A 58 7.78 1.76 8.36
C TRP A 58 6.95 0.48 8.50
N PHE A 59 7.02 -0.43 7.51
CA PHE A 59 6.33 -1.71 7.54
C PHE A 59 6.83 -2.61 8.70
N GLN A 60 8.14 -2.68 8.90
CA GLN A 60 8.74 -3.42 10.02
C GLN A 60 8.31 -2.86 11.39
N GLN A 61 8.21 -1.53 11.53
CA GLN A 61 7.87 -0.90 12.81
C GLN A 61 6.39 -0.99 13.18
N MET A 62 5.49 -0.85 12.20
CA MET A 62 4.05 -0.77 12.48
C MET A 62 3.37 -2.14 12.55
N TYR A 63 3.91 -3.13 11.85
CA TYR A 63 3.30 -4.45 11.69
C TYR A 63 4.23 -5.60 12.08
N ASP A 64 5.40 -5.32 12.67
CA ASP A 64 6.44 -6.31 12.96
C ASP A 64 6.77 -7.20 11.73
N GLY A 65 6.63 -6.61 10.54
CA GLY A 65 6.60 -7.34 9.28
C GLY A 65 7.99 -7.85 8.91
N ILE A 66 8.12 -9.16 8.68
CA ILE A 66 9.37 -9.77 8.22
C ILE A 66 9.48 -9.57 6.71
N ILE A 67 10.51 -8.83 6.28
CA ILE A 67 10.84 -8.66 4.86
C ILE A 67 11.84 -9.75 4.48
N LEU A 68 11.42 -10.67 3.63
CA LEU A 68 12.29 -11.72 3.11
C LEU A 68 13.21 -11.11 2.04
N PRO A 69 14.54 -11.32 2.12
CA PRO A 69 15.44 -10.90 1.06
C PRO A 69 15.11 -11.67 -0.22
N THR A 70 14.99 -10.96 -1.35
CA THR A 70 14.89 -11.59 -2.67
C THR A 70 16.24 -12.23 -2.99
N LYS A 71 16.21 -13.53 -3.28
CA LYS A 71 17.38 -14.34 -3.65
C LYS A 71 17.97 -13.90 -4.99
#